data_AF-A0A938V6B3-F1
#
_entry.id   AF-A0A938V6B3-F1
#
_cell.length_a   1.000
_cell.length_b   1.000
_cell.length_c   1.000
_cell.angle_alpha   90.00
_cell.angle_beta   90.00
_cell.angle_gamma   90.00
#
_symmetry.space_group_name_H-M   'P 1'
#
loop_
_entity.id
_entity.type
_entity.pdbx_description
1 polymer ?
#
loop_
_entity_poly.entity_id
_entity_poly.type
_entity_poly.pdbx_seq_one_letter_code
_entity_poly.pdbx_strand_id
1 'polypeptide(L)'
;MMACDARRILAPVGLSVSSGGLRSVLRGMAAAAALSCLVVPPACDGSSLSSGLPDGTVDCGECHGTLGNSAPPASLTGQTLTGDPAVGVHQAHLSGGKVRTAVLCSECHVVPSKVDDPGHLNGGPAEITFGLLATAGGVKPSFDPVLGKCFNTYCHGGSLAGGRLTAPAWRTGCDACHGNPPEMGGDPPKAHPRDTDCSKCHSAYADANGLVAFEGSKHPSPAGCDACHGFPPPSPHPQSPSCRLCHSGTVAQDGTIALEGGLHIDGSVQAAANGPHLEGYASPAEHGQDFLAGGTAACSSCHGAGLDGGISGTSCEKCHPGFRKSCTFCHGGTDNQTGAPPESISGGTATALTGVGAHSAHLSSSDWHAAISCSDCHAVPTDALSPAHMSGKAEVEFGVLATGEEGQPVFNGTSCSAVYCHGGRLSGGTQVQPNWTQVDGTQAACGTCHGLPPTEDHPKMSDCSMCHGCVAGPDGQIRAEGAPYHINGEVNMQGKDSCPED
;
A
#
# COMPACT_ATOMS: atom_id res chain seq x y z
N MET A 1 -29.19 -37.29 26.77
CA MET A 1 -29.58 -36.87 28.14
C MET A 1 -29.00 -35.49 28.38
N MET A 2 -29.69 -34.51 28.95
CA MET A 2 -31.14 -34.33 29.18
C MET A 2 -31.37 -32.83 29.47
N ALA A 3 -32.59 -32.29 29.28
CA ALA A 3 -32.86 -30.85 29.42
C ALA A 3 -33.64 -30.48 30.70
N CYS A 4 -33.35 -29.30 31.27
CA CYS A 4 -34.17 -28.45 32.15
C CYS A 4 -33.66 -27.00 31.97
N ASP A 5 -34.39 -25.92 31.69
CA ASP A 5 -35.81 -25.52 31.78
C ASP A 5 -36.32 -24.98 33.14
N ALA A 6 -37.43 -24.20 33.09
CA ALA A 6 -38.29 -23.66 34.17
C ALA A 6 -38.09 -22.20 34.68
N ARG A 7 -38.32 -21.24 33.77
CA ARG A 7 -39.24 -20.06 33.87
C ARG A 7 -39.95 -19.61 35.18
N ARG A 8 -40.32 -18.31 35.18
CA ARG A 8 -41.55 -17.60 35.73
C ARG A 8 -41.59 -16.98 37.16
N ILE A 9 -41.77 -15.64 37.19
CA ILE A 9 -42.84 -14.85 37.89
C ILE A 9 -43.14 -13.62 36.97
N LEU A 10 -44.32 -13.00 36.75
CA LEU A 10 -45.74 -13.10 37.18
C LEU A 10 -46.41 -11.96 38.01
N ALA A 11 -46.32 -10.71 37.51
CA ALA A 11 -47.45 -9.75 37.41
C ALA A 11 -47.94 -8.99 38.70
N PRO A 12 -49.13 -8.34 38.78
CA PRO A 12 -49.21 -6.86 38.86
C PRO A 12 -50.19 -6.31 39.93
N VAL A 13 -50.51 -4.99 39.91
CA VAL A 13 -51.86 -4.35 40.08
C VAL A 13 -51.74 -2.83 40.31
N GLY A 14 -52.71 -2.05 39.79
CA GLY A 14 -52.90 -0.63 40.16
C GLY A 14 -53.99 0.05 39.33
N LEU A 15 -55.16 0.33 39.92
CA LEU A 15 -56.29 1.01 39.27
C LEU A 15 -56.73 2.23 40.09
N SER A 16 -57.24 3.28 39.44
CA SER A 16 -57.92 4.39 40.10
C SER A 16 -58.99 4.99 39.19
N VAL A 17 -60.02 5.61 39.78
CA VAL A 17 -61.26 6.06 39.11
C VAL A 17 -61.60 7.48 39.58
N SER A 18 -62.17 8.30 38.69
CA SER A 18 -62.91 9.51 39.07
C SER A 18 -64.23 9.59 38.28
N SER A 19 -65.21 10.31 38.80
CA SER A 19 -66.63 10.15 38.46
C SER A 19 -67.36 11.47 38.19
N GLY A 20 -68.27 11.48 37.21
CA GLY A 20 -69.28 12.55 37.10
C GLY A 20 -70.12 12.49 35.82
N GLY A 21 -71.42 12.78 35.93
CA GLY A 21 -72.29 13.12 34.78
C GLY A 21 -73.44 12.13 34.49
N LEU A 22 -74.58 12.32 35.16
CA LEU A 22 -75.86 11.71 34.74
C LEU A 22 -76.49 12.49 33.58
N ARG A 23 -77.11 11.78 32.62
CA ARG A 23 -78.51 11.98 32.19
C ARG A 23 -78.98 10.83 31.29
N SER A 24 -80.28 10.53 31.37
CA SER A 24 -80.97 9.47 30.60
C SER A 24 -82.30 9.99 30.10
N VAL A 25 -82.69 9.61 28.87
CA VAL A 25 -84.05 9.76 28.33
C VAL A 25 -84.36 8.54 27.45
N LEU A 26 -85.55 7.97 27.63
CA LEU A 26 -86.07 6.86 26.82
C LEU A 26 -86.83 7.40 25.60
N ARG A 27 -86.79 6.66 24.48
CA ARG A 27 -87.97 5.95 23.89
C ARG A 27 -87.64 5.43 22.47
N GLY A 28 -88.19 4.27 22.14
CA GLY A 28 -88.23 3.76 20.77
C GLY A 28 -89.66 3.80 20.21
N MET A 29 -89.77 3.67 18.90
CA MET A 29 -91.02 3.36 18.18
C MET A 29 -90.68 2.69 16.85
N ALA A 30 -91.53 1.77 16.41
CA ALA A 30 -91.38 1.06 15.13
C ALA A 30 -92.58 1.34 14.22
N ALA A 31 -92.31 1.54 12.93
CA ALA A 31 -93.27 1.58 11.84
C ALA A 31 -92.53 1.15 10.55
N ALA A 32 -93.25 0.68 9.53
CA ALA A 32 -92.68 -0.11 8.44
C ALA A 32 -93.11 0.34 7.04
N ALA A 33 -92.39 -0.21 6.05
CA ALA A 33 -92.74 -0.38 4.64
C ALA A 33 -92.82 0.85 3.71
N ALA A 34 -91.91 0.85 2.73
CA ALA A 34 -92.21 1.17 1.34
C ALA A 34 -91.34 0.28 0.42
N LEU A 35 -91.82 -0.02 -0.79
CA LEU A 35 -91.24 -1.03 -1.68
C LEU A 35 -90.57 -0.37 -2.90
N SER A 36 -89.35 -0.77 -3.25
CA SER A 36 -88.73 -0.51 -4.56
C SER A 36 -87.73 -1.60 -4.93
N CYS A 37 -88.10 -2.47 -5.87
CA CYS A 37 -87.15 -3.41 -6.47
C CYS A 37 -86.37 -2.70 -7.59
N LEU A 38 -85.07 -2.47 -7.39
CA LEU A 38 -84.13 -2.44 -8.51
C LEU A 38 -83.38 -3.76 -8.56
N VAL A 39 -83.51 -4.48 -9.68
CA VAL A 39 -82.60 -5.57 -10.01
C VAL A 39 -81.32 -4.95 -10.56
N VAL A 40 -80.37 -4.69 -9.65
CA VAL A 40 -78.98 -4.45 -10.03
C VAL A 40 -78.36 -5.83 -10.25
N PRO A 41 -77.64 -6.11 -11.35
CA PRO A 41 -76.81 -7.30 -11.42
C PRO A 41 -75.78 -7.26 -10.28
N PRO A 42 -75.24 -8.39 -9.81
CA PRO A 42 -74.14 -8.36 -8.84
C PRO A 42 -72.97 -7.61 -9.47
N ALA A 43 -72.75 -6.38 -9.02
CA ALA A 43 -71.46 -5.73 -9.20
C ALA A 43 -70.44 -6.62 -8.49
N CYS A 44 -69.23 -6.72 -9.05
CA CYS A 44 -68.11 -7.25 -8.31
C CYS A 44 -67.79 -6.25 -7.20
N ASP A 45 -68.41 -6.42 -6.03
CA ASP A 45 -67.97 -5.75 -4.80
C ASP A 45 -66.48 -5.99 -4.65
N GLY A 46 -65.77 -4.95 -4.19
CA GLY A 46 -64.31 -4.90 -4.16
C GLY A 46 -63.67 -5.83 -3.13
N SER A 47 -63.84 -7.15 -3.30
CA SER A 47 -63.07 -8.13 -2.58
C SER A 47 -61.60 -7.94 -2.91
N SER A 48 -60.78 -7.78 -1.88
CA SER A 48 -59.33 -7.89 -1.97
C SER A 48 -58.92 -9.19 -2.67
N LEU A 49 -57.71 -9.21 -3.26
CA LEU A 49 -57.17 -10.35 -4.02
C LEU A 49 -57.00 -11.64 -3.17
N SER A 50 -57.25 -11.56 -1.85
CA SER A 50 -57.43 -12.70 -0.94
C SER A 50 -58.48 -13.72 -1.40
N SER A 51 -59.43 -13.36 -2.28
CA SER A 51 -60.43 -14.31 -2.81
C SER A 51 -59.85 -15.44 -3.68
N GLY A 52 -58.56 -15.40 -4.05
CA GLY A 52 -57.91 -16.39 -4.92
C GLY A 52 -56.50 -16.83 -4.48
N LEU A 53 -56.02 -16.38 -3.32
CA LEU A 53 -54.73 -16.79 -2.75
C LEU A 53 -54.97 -17.66 -1.49
N PRO A 54 -54.17 -18.71 -1.22
CA PRO A 54 -54.35 -19.55 -0.04
C PRO A 54 -54.12 -18.76 1.26
N ASP A 55 -55.04 -18.92 2.20
CA ASP A 55 -55.08 -18.15 3.46
C ASP A 55 -53.78 -18.32 4.28
N GLY A 56 -52.95 -17.27 4.28
CA GLY A 56 -51.85 -17.10 5.22
C GLY A 56 -50.53 -17.84 4.93
N THR A 57 -50.36 -18.49 3.77
CA THR A 57 -49.12 -19.26 3.47
C THR A 57 -48.49 -19.02 2.09
N VAL A 58 -48.81 -17.92 1.40
CA VAL A 58 -48.14 -17.55 0.14
C VAL A 58 -46.68 -17.18 0.43
N ASP A 59 -45.76 -18.06 0.04
CA ASP A 59 -44.33 -17.78 0.03
C ASP A 59 -43.96 -16.91 -1.19
N CYS A 60 -42.87 -16.14 -1.08
CA CYS A 60 -42.34 -15.37 -2.21
C CYS A 60 -42.05 -16.27 -3.43
N GLY A 61 -41.62 -17.53 -3.22
CA GLY A 61 -41.38 -18.50 -4.27
C GLY A 61 -42.63 -18.97 -5.03
N GLU A 62 -43.86 -18.62 -4.61
CA GLU A 62 -45.07 -18.91 -5.39
C GLU A 62 -45.27 -17.92 -6.57
N CYS A 63 -44.59 -16.77 -6.55
CA CYS A 63 -44.63 -15.77 -7.64
C CYS A 63 -43.24 -15.29 -8.11
N HIS A 64 -42.20 -15.43 -7.29
CA HIS A 64 -40.84 -14.94 -7.53
C HIS A 64 -39.80 -16.07 -7.40
N GLY A 65 -39.79 -16.96 -8.41
CA GLY A 65 -38.79 -18.01 -8.53
C GLY A 65 -39.00 -19.16 -7.55
N THR A 66 -38.05 -19.36 -6.62
CA THR A 66 -38.08 -20.42 -5.60
C THR A 66 -37.30 -19.99 -4.35
N LEU A 67 -37.50 -20.68 -3.23
CA LEU A 67 -36.70 -20.50 -2.00
C LEU A 67 -35.19 -20.74 -2.18
N GLY A 68 -34.78 -21.55 -3.17
CA GLY A 68 -33.37 -21.77 -3.50
C GLY A 68 -32.80 -20.79 -4.54
N ASN A 69 -33.67 -20.04 -5.21
CA ASN A 69 -33.32 -19.09 -6.27
C ASN A 69 -34.51 -18.15 -6.51
N SER A 70 -34.54 -17.01 -5.82
CA SER A 70 -35.65 -16.04 -5.87
C SER A 70 -35.57 -15.08 -7.06
N ALA A 71 -34.61 -15.31 -7.99
CA ALA A 71 -34.65 -14.68 -9.30
C ALA A 71 -35.91 -15.18 -10.03
N PRO A 72 -36.76 -14.31 -10.60
CA PRO A 72 -37.89 -14.74 -11.40
C PRO A 72 -37.41 -15.46 -12.68
N PRO A 73 -37.66 -16.78 -12.85
CA PRO A 73 -37.40 -17.48 -14.11
C PRO A 73 -38.45 -17.11 -15.17
N ALA A 74 -39.57 -16.53 -14.73
CA ALA A 74 -40.60 -15.93 -15.55
C ALA A 74 -41.12 -14.66 -14.87
N SER A 75 -41.53 -13.66 -15.65
CA SER A 75 -42.28 -12.49 -15.16
C SER A 75 -43.73 -12.86 -14.76
N LEU A 76 -44.46 -11.94 -14.14
CA LEU A 76 -45.89 -12.11 -13.83
C LEU A 76 -46.78 -12.30 -15.08
N THR A 77 -46.27 -12.03 -16.28
CA THR A 77 -46.95 -12.31 -17.57
C THR A 77 -46.47 -13.61 -18.23
N GLY A 78 -45.64 -14.40 -17.55
CA GLY A 78 -45.11 -15.68 -18.03
C GLY A 78 -43.90 -15.57 -18.97
N GLN A 79 -43.34 -14.38 -19.17
CA GLN A 79 -42.17 -14.20 -20.03
C GLN A 79 -40.91 -14.73 -19.33
N THR A 80 -40.21 -15.69 -19.95
CA THR A 80 -38.99 -16.31 -19.40
C THR A 80 -37.70 -15.74 -20.02
N LEU A 81 -37.81 -14.77 -20.92
CA LEU A 81 -36.68 -14.24 -21.69
C LEU A 81 -36.07 -13.03 -20.99
N THR A 82 -34.74 -13.03 -20.87
CA THR A 82 -33.95 -12.01 -20.17
C THR A 82 -33.95 -10.63 -20.85
N GLY A 83 -34.60 -10.48 -22.02
CA GLY A 83 -34.89 -9.18 -22.63
C GLY A 83 -36.10 -8.48 -21.98
N ASP A 84 -37.00 -9.23 -21.34
CA ASP A 84 -38.08 -8.70 -20.50
C ASP A 84 -37.46 -8.02 -19.26
N PRO A 85 -37.80 -6.74 -18.97
CA PRO A 85 -37.23 -6.01 -17.83
C PRO A 85 -37.41 -6.67 -16.47
N ALA A 86 -38.49 -7.44 -16.27
CA ALA A 86 -38.77 -8.13 -15.01
C ALA A 86 -37.96 -9.43 -14.84
N VAL A 87 -37.48 -10.04 -15.93
CA VAL A 87 -36.54 -11.17 -15.88
C VAL A 87 -35.10 -10.67 -15.85
N GLY A 88 -34.70 -9.91 -16.87
CA GLY A 88 -33.40 -9.24 -16.97
C GLY A 88 -32.20 -10.13 -16.62
N VAL A 89 -31.29 -9.56 -15.83
CA VAL A 89 -30.07 -10.24 -15.32
C VAL A 89 -30.14 -10.53 -13.81
N HIS A 90 -31.33 -10.75 -13.25
CA HIS A 90 -31.50 -11.11 -11.83
C HIS A 90 -30.63 -12.30 -11.43
N GLN A 91 -30.61 -13.37 -12.24
CA GLN A 91 -29.79 -14.56 -11.97
C GLN A 91 -28.29 -14.22 -11.84
N ALA A 92 -27.79 -13.30 -12.66
CA ALA A 92 -26.39 -12.88 -12.68
C ALA A 92 -26.01 -11.93 -11.52
N HIS A 93 -26.96 -11.55 -10.66
CA HIS A 93 -26.75 -10.76 -9.44
C HIS A 93 -27.04 -11.57 -8.17
N LEU A 94 -28.16 -12.31 -8.16
CA LEU A 94 -28.61 -13.12 -7.02
C LEU A 94 -27.79 -14.42 -6.86
N SER A 95 -27.13 -14.91 -7.92
CA SER A 95 -26.11 -15.97 -7.79
C SER A 95 -24.77 -15.37 -7.32
N GLY A 96 -24.06 -16.03 -6.40
CA GLY A 96 -22.64 -15.75 -6.14
C GLY A 96 -21.75 -16.11 -7.34
N GLY A 97 -20.54 -15.58 -7.41
CA GLY A 97 -19.64 -15.79 -8.55
C GLY A 97 -18.17 -15.52 -8.26
N LYS A 98 -17.32 -15.58 -9.29
CA LYS A 98 -15.85 -15.52 -9.18
C LYS A 98 -15.26 -14.20 -8.63
N VAL A 99 -16.09 -13.18 -8.40
CA VAL A 99 -15.67 -11.84 -7.94
C VAL A 99 -16.50 -11.29 -6.77
N ARG A 100 -17.58 -11.95 -6.36
CA ARG A 100 -18.46 -11.49 -5.26
C ARG A 100 -19.38 -12.60 -4.73
N THR A 101 -19.86 -12.43 -3.49
CA THR A 101 -21.04 -13.12 -2.94
C THR A 101 -22.33 -12.63 -3.62
N ALA A 102 -23.45 -13.34 -3.39
CA ALA A 102 -24.78 -12.95 -3.90
C ALA A 102 -25.17 -11.51 -3.47
N VAL A 103 -25.82 -10.78 -4.37
CA VAL A 103 -26.37 -9.44 -4.08
C VAL A 103 -27.75 -9.59 -3.42
N LEU A 104 -28.07 -8.75 -2.43
CA LEU A 104 -29.39 -8.72 -1.78
C LEU A 104 -30.39 -7.91 -2.60
N CYS A 105 -31.65 -8.34 -2.67
CA CYS A 105 -32.69 -7.66 -3.46
C CYS A 105 -32.90 -6.18 -3.07
N SER A 106 -32.69 -5.86 -1.79
CA SER A 106 -32.74 -4.50 -1.23
C SER A 106 -31.68 -3.54 -1.76
N GLU A 107 -30.70 -4.03 -2.53
CA GLU A 107 -29.71 -3.18 -3.20
C GLU A 107 -30.22 -2.57 -4.51
N CYS A 108 -31.36 -3.03 -5.04
CA CYS A 108 -31.90 -2.59 -6.33
C CYS A 108 -33.39 -2.24 -6.33
N HIS A 109 -34.21 -2.75 -5.40
CA HIS A 109 -35.62 -2.36 -5.31
C HIS A 109 -36.17 -2.48 -3.89
N VAL A 110 -37.34 -1.87 -3.64
CA VAL A 110 -38.07 -2.05 -2.39
C VAL A 110 -38.50 -3.53 -2.29
N VAL A 111 -38.10 -4.19 -1.21
CA VAL A 111 -38.51 -5.56 -0.89
C VAL A 111 -39.67 -5.49 0.10
N PRO A 112 -40.89 -5.90 -0.26
CA PRO A 112 -42.02 -5.91 0.68
C PRO A 112 -41.82 -6.98 1.76
N SER A 113 -42.41 -6.75 2.92
CA SER A 113 -42.51 -7.73 4.01
C SER A 113 -43.74 -8.64 3.86
N LYS A 114 -44.71 -8.26 3.02
CA LYS A 114 -45.94 -9.00 2.75
C LYS A 114 -46.43 -8.84 1.32
N VAL A 115 -47.24 -9.80 0.88
CA VAL A 115 -47.89 -9.76 -0.45
C VAL A 115 -48.82 -8.55 -0.63
N ASP A 116 -49.43 -8.04 0.45
CA ASP A 116 -50.37 -6.92 0.45
C ASP A 116 -49.74 -5.54 0.76
N ASP A 117 -48.41 -5.44 0.87
CA ASP A 117 -47.75 -4.17 1.19
C ASP A 117 -47.97 -3.11 0.07
N PRO A 118 -48.23 -1.82 0.42
CA PRO A 118 -48.45 -0.77 -0.56
C PRO A 118 -47.29 -0.63 -1.55
N GLY A 119 -47.60 -0.67 -2.85
CA GLY A 119 -46.62 -0.66 -3.94
C GLY A 119 -46.46 -2.00 -4.64
N HIS A 120 -46.59 -3.12 -3.93
CA HIS A 120 -46.23 -4.44 -4.44
C HIS A 120 -47.11 -4.93 -5.59
N LEU A 121 -48.45 -4.88 -5.44
CA LEU A 121 -49.39 -5.45 -6.41
C LEU A 121 -49.84 -4.46 -7.51
N ASN A 122 -49.04 -3.44 -7.80
CA ASN A 122 -49.43 -2.33 -8.69
C ASN A 122 -49.28 -2.62 -10.20
N GLY A 123 -48.94 -3.86 -10.60
CA GLY A 123 -48.92 -4.29 -12.00
C GLY A 123 -47.80 -3.72 -12.89
N GLY A 124 -46.77 -3.11 -12.29
CA GLY A 124 -45.56 -2.64 -12.97
C GLY A 124 -44.30 -3.35 -12.46
N PRO A 125 -43.11 -3.04 -13.02
CA PRO A 125 -41.85 -3.43 -12.42
C PRO A 125 -41.68 -2.80 -11.02
N ALA A 126 -40.90 -3.44 -10.15
CA ALA A 126 -40.72 -3.02 -8.76
C ALA A 126 -40.13 -1.59 -8.66
N GLU A 127 -40.49 -0.87 -7.58
CA GLU A 127 -39.94 0.46 -7.31
C GLU A 127 -38.44 0.38 -7.01
N ILE A 128 -37.65 0.93 -7.92
CA ILE A 128 -36.19 0.92 -7.85
C ILE A 128 -35.70 1.86 -6.75
N THR A 129 -34.95 1.31 -5.81
CA THR A 129 -34.22 2.04 -4.77
C THR A 129 -32.86 1.37 -4.58
N PHE A 130 -31.86 2.13 -4.15
CA PHE A 130 -30.49 1.65 -4.07
C PHE A 130 -30.03 1.55 -2.63
N GLY A 131 -29.54 0.37 -2.26
CA GLY A 131 -29.07 0.06 -0.91
C GLY A 131 -27.66 0.57 -0.62
N LEU A 132 -27.09 0.09 0.49
CA LEU A 132 -25.80 0.59 0.99
C LEU A 132 -24.63 0.13 0.14
N LEU A 133 -24.70 -1.06 -0.47
CA LEU A 133 -23.67 -1.55 -1.38
C LEU A 133 -23.76 -0.81 -2.72
N ALA A 134 -24.96 -0.59 -3.26
CA ALA A 134 -25.15 0.12 -4.52
C ALA A 134 -24.74 1.61 -4.47
N THR A 135 -24.82 2.23 -3.28
CA THR A 135 -24.43 3.62 -2.99
C THR A 135 -23.02 3.77 -2.38
N ALA A 136 -22.30 2.67 -2.17
CA ALA A 136 -20.99 2.68 -1.51
C ALA A 136 -19.95 3.57 -2.23
N GLY A 137 -18.99 4.08 -1.46
CA GLY A 137 -18.07 5.13 -1.92
C GLY A 137 -18.72 6.51 -2.14
N GLY A 138 -20.00 6.69 -1.77
CA GLY A 138 -20.73 7.96 -1.90
C GLY A 138 -21.24 8.24 -3.32
N VAL A 139 -21.30 7.21 -4.17
CA VAL A 139 -21.85 7.33 -5.53
C VAL A 139 -23.36 7.54 -5.50
N LYS A 140 -23.91 8.04 -6.61
CA LYS A 140 -25.34 8.39 -6.75
C LYS A 140 -25.92 7.55 -7.88
N PRO A 141 -26.37 6.31 -7.58
CA PRO A 141 -26.93 5.41 -8.57
C PRO A 141 -28.27 5.91 -9.11
N SER A 142 -28.57 5.57 -10.37
CA SER A 142 -29.88 5.76 -10.99
C SER A 142 -30.17 4.65 -11.99
N PHE A 143 -31.45 4.49 -12.35
CA PHE A 143 -31.91 3.55 -13.37
C PHE A 143 -32.77 4.27 -14.42
N ASP A 144 -32.49 4.01 -15.70
CA ASP A 144 -33.36 4.39 -16.81
C ASP A 144 -34.22 3.17 -17.21
N PRO A 145 -35.55 3.21 -16.99
CA PRO A 145 -36.43 2.09 -17.30
C PRO A 145 -36.73 1.93 -18.80
N VAL A 146 -36.47 2.94 -19.64
CA VAL A 146 -36.63 2.85 -21.09
C VAL A 146 -35.42 2.13 -21.69
N LEU A 147 -34.22 2.59 -21.32
CA LEU A 147 -32.96 1.99 -21.77
C LEU A 147 -32.68 0.64 -21.09
N GLY A 148 -33.21 0.40 -19.88
CA GLY A 148 -32.82 -0.75 -19.06
C GLY A 148 -31.35 -0.66 -18.67
N LYS A 149 -30.94 0.50 -18.12
CA LYS A 149 -29.55 0.77 -17.75
C LYS A 149 -29.45 1.39 -16.37
N CYS A 150 -28.57 0.82 -15.56
CA CYS A 150 -28.11 1.44 -14.32
C CYS A 150 -26.96 2.41 -14.64
N PHE A 151 -26.88 3.52 -13.92
CA PHE A 151 -25.80 4.50 -14.03
C PHE A 151 -25.22 4.77 -12.65
N ASN A 152 -23.91 5.00 -12.59
CA ASN A 152 -23.20 5.51 -11.41
C ASN A 152 -23.46 4.71 -10.12
N THR A 153 -23.57 3.38 -10.24
CA THR A 153 -23.61 2.46 -9.09
C THR A 153 -22.19 2.11 -8.65
N TYR A 154 -22.00 1.68 -7.40
CA TYR A 154 -20.69 1.28 -6.89
C TYR A 154 -20.10 0.08 -7.65
N CYS A 155 -20.94 -0.90 -7.97
CA CYS A 155 -20.54 -2.11 -8.69
C CYS A 155 -20.29 -1.85 -10.20
N HIS A 156 -21.05 -0.92 -10.79
CA HIS A 156 -21.04 -0.58 -12.22
C HIS A 156 -21.30 0.93 -12.40
N GLY A 157 -20.23 1.70 -12.63
CA GLY A 157 -20.29 3.16 -12.66
C GLY A 157 -18.94 3.85 -12.58
N GLY A 158 -18.94 5.10 -12.11
CA GLY A 158 -17.74 5.95 -12.01
C GLY A 158 -16.73 5.55 -10.94
N SER A 159 -17.10 4.65 -10.02
CA SER A 159 -16.22 4.00 -9.04
C SER A 159 -15.11 3.17 -9.70
N LEU A 160 -15.37 2.62 -10.88
CA LEU A 160 -14.56 1.63 -11.58
C LEU A 160 -13.43 2.26 -12.45
N ALA A 161 -12.70 3.23 -11.87
CA ALA A 161 -11.68 3.99 -12.59
C ALA A 161 -10.58 3.09 -13.20
N GLY A 162 -10.33 3.26 -14.50
CA GLY A 162 -9.32 2.51 -15.26
C GLY A 162 -9.76 1.14 -15.80
N GLY A 163 -10.97 0.66 -15.49
CA GLY A 163 -11.51 -0.56 -16.08
C GLY A 163 -12.01 -0.37 -17.52
N ARG A 164 -12.08 -1.46 -18.29
CA ARG A 164 -12.60 -1.46 -19.68
C ARG A 164 -14.11 -1.61 -19.79
N LEU A 165 -14.77 -2.22 -18.82
CA LEU A 165 -16.17 -2.68 -18.88
C LEU A 165 -16.97 -2.19 -17.67
N THR A 166 -16.93 -0.87 -17.43
CA THR A 166 -17.40 -0.25 -16.20
C THR A 166 -18.92 -0.04 -16.11
N ALA A 167 -19.62 -0.03 -17.26
CA ALA A 167 -21.05 0.27 -17.36
C ALA A 167 -21.82 -0.73 -18.25
N PRO A 168 -21.96 -2.01 -17.84
CA PRO A 168 -22.83 -2.97 -18.49
C PRO A 168 -24.32 -2.54 -18.44
N ALA A 169 -25.10 -3.00 -19.41
CA ALA A 169 -26.55 -2.80 -19.45
C ALA A 169 -27.30 -3.97 -18.80
N TRP A 170 -28.51 -3.72 -18.28
CA TRP A 170 -29.39 -4.78 -17.72
C TRP A 170 -29.92 -5.71 -18.83
N ARG A 171 -29.98 -5.19 -20.06
CA ARG A 171 -30.39 -5.81 -21.32
C ARG A 171 -29.63 -5.12 -22.46
N THR A 172 -29.14 -5.86 -23.46
CA THR A 172 -28.23 -5.34 -24.50
C THR A 172 -28.56 -5.85 -25.89
N GLY A 173 -28.26 -5.07 -26.94
CA GLY A 173 -28.33 -5.56 -28.32
C GLY A 173 -27.13 -6.45 -28.68
N CYS A 174 -27.31 -7.32 -29.68
CA CYS A 174 -26.25 -8.18 -30.21
C CYS A 174 -25.04 -7.39 -30.77
N ASP A 175 -25.30 -6.16 -31.24
CA ASP A 175 -24.34 -5.19 -31.78
C ASP A 175 -23.33 -4.66 -30.74
N ALA A 176 -23.62 -4.84 -29.44
CA ALA A 176 -22.73 -4.40 -28.36
C ALA A 176 -21.43 -5.23 -28.25
N CYS A 177 -21.33 -6.37 -28.92
CA CYS A 177 -20.15 -7.26 -28.85
C CYS A 177 -19.73 -7.84 -30.22
N HIS A 178 -20.66 -8.03 -31.16
CA HIS A 178 -20.40 -8.59 -32.50
C HIS A 178 -21.17 -7.81 -33.58
N GLY A 179 -20.95 -8.14 -34.85
CA GLY A 179 -21.81 -7.62 -35.93
C GLY A 179 -23.26 -8.06 -35.73
N ASN A 180 -24.23 -7.18 -36.02
CA ASN A 180 -25.65 -7.48 -35.91
C ASN A 180 -26.35 -7.32 -37.30
N PRO A 181 -26.94 -8.39 -37.87
CA PRO A 181 -26.83 -9.78 -37.42
C PRO A 181 -25.39 -10.33 -37.59
N PRO A 182 -25.01 -11.36 -36.82
CA PRO A 182 -23.71 -12.01 -36.96
C PRO A 182 -23.62 -12.80 -38.27
N GLU A 183 -22.42 -12.94 -38.84
CA GLU A 183 -22.20 -13.78 -40.02
C GLU A 183 -22.42 -15.25 -39.67
N MET A 184 -23.27 -15.95 -40.44
CA MET A 184 -23.52 -17.37 -40.22
C MET A 184 -22.40 -18.21 -40.83
N GLY A 185 -21.67 -18.91 -39.95
CA GLY A 185 -20.56 -19.78 -40.32
C GLY A 185 -20.94 -20.85 -41.36
N GLY A 186 -20.04 -21.04 -42.32
CA GLY A 186 -20.16 -21.94 -43.45
C GLY A 186 -19.22 -21.50 -44.58
N ASP A 187 -18.99 -22.39 -45.54
CA ASP A 187 -18.26 -22.06 -46.76
C ASP A 187 -19.14 -22.42 -47.98
N PRO A 188 -19.57 -21.43 -48.80
CA PRO A 188 -19.42 -19.98 -48.57
C PRO A 188 -20.27 -19.50 -47.36
N PRO A 189 -19.92 -18.37 -46.73
CA PRO A 189 -20.68 -17.78 -45.63
C PRO A 189 -22.14 -17.50 -46.02
N LYS A 190 -23.08 -17.82 -45.14
CA LYS A 190 -24.51 -17.61 -45.41
C LYS A 190 -24.95 -16.26 -44.88
N ALA A 191 -25.56 -15.45 -45.75
CA ALA A 191 -26.16 -14.19 -45.36
C ALA A 191 -27.27 -14.42 -44.32
N HIS A 192 -27.12 -13.82 -43.14
CA HIS A 192 -28.15 -13.83 -42.12
C HIS A 192 -29.34 -12.95 -42.55
N PRO A 193 -30.61 -13.39 -42.38
CA PRO A 193 -31.77 -12.54 -42.60
C PRO A 193 -31.69 -11.25 -41.75
N ARG A 194 -31.96 -10.10 -42.36
CA ARG A 194 -32.00 -8.79 -41.68
C ARG A 194 -33.44 -8.44 -41.30
N ASP A 195 -34.02 -9.22 -40.39
CA ASP A 195 -35.25 -8.84 -39.68
C ASP A 195 -34.89 -8.07 -38.40
N THR A 196 -35.69 -7.07 -38.03
CA THR A 196 -35.47 -6.28 -36.79
C THR A 196 -36.02 -6.97 -35.56
N ASP A 197 -36.99 -7.88 -35.73
CA ASP A 197 -37.49 -8.75 -34.67
C ASP A 197 -36.72 -10.07 -34.73
N CYS A 198 -35.67 -10.16 -33.92
CA CYS A 198 -34.84 -11.36 -33.84
C CYS A 198 -35.56 -12.55 -33.17
N SER A 199 -36.60 -12.31 -32.36
CA SER A 199 -37.30 -13.35 -31.61
C SER A 199 -37.96 -14.41 -32.51
N LYS A 200 -38.39 -14.01 -33.72
CA LYS A 200 -38.91 -14.92 -34.77
C LYS A 200 -38.02 -16.13 -35.06
N CYS A 201 -36.70 -15.98 -34.91
CA CYS A 201 -35.71 -17.02 -35.17
C CYS A 201 -34.86 -17.38 -33.92
N HIS A 202 -34.75 -16.46 -32.96
CA HIS A 202 -33.86 -16.56 -31.79
C HIS A 202 -34.63 -16.45 -30.46
N SER A 203 -35.90 -16.86 -30.45
CA SER A 203 -36.82 -16.83 -29.30
C SER A 203 -36.30 -17.46 -28.01
N ALA A 204 -35.24 -18.27 -28.05
CA ALA A 204 -34.62 -18.85 -26.87
C ALA A 204 -33.69 -17.87 -26.10
N TYR A 205 -33.35 -16.70 -26.67
CA TYR A 205 -32.42 -15.75 -26.03
C TYR A 205 -32.57 -14.27 -26.47
N ALA A 206 -33.32 -13.96 -27.53
CA ALA A 206 -33.56 -12.57 -28.00
C ALA A 206 -35.05 -12.19 -27.94
N ASP A 207 -35.35 -10.96 -27.52
CA ASP A 207 -36.69 -10.38 -27.56
C ASP A 207 -37.04 -9.79 -28.95
N ALA A 208 -38.28 -9.29 -29.07
CA ALA A 208 -38.78 -8.70 -30.32
C ALA A 208 -38.12 -7.34 -30.70
N ASN A 209 -37.27 -6.80 -29.82
CA ASN A 209 -36.47 -5.59 -30.05
C ASN A 209 -34.99 -5.93 -30.38
N GLY A 210 -34.64 -7.21 -30.50
CA GLY A 210 -33.27 -7.68 -30.74
C GLY A 210 -32.37 -7.62 -29.49
N LEU A 211 -32.96 -7.53 -28.29
CA LEU A 211 -32.24 -7.47 -27.02
C LEU A 211 -32.07 -8.86 -26.41
N VAL A 212 -30.85 -9.12 -25.97
CA VAL A 212 -30.40 -10.30 -25.23
C VAL A 212 -29.90 -9.88 -23.85
N ALA A 213 -29.73 -10.84 -22.94
CA ALA A 213 -28.85 -10.63 -21.79
C ALA A 213 -27.58 -11.47 -21.89
N PHE A 214 -26.57 -11.08 -21.14
CA PHE A 214 -25.26 -11.73 -21.17
C PHE A 214 -25.28 -13.05 -20.39
N GLU A 215 -25.71 -14.14 -21.04
CA GLU A 215 -25.70 -15.47 -20.42
C GLU A 215 -24.25 -15.97 -20.22
N GLY A 216 -23.75 -15.80 -18.99
CA GLY A 216 -22.38 -16.16 -18.60
C GLY A 216 -22.02 -17.64 -18.76
N SER A 217 -23.01 -18.52 -18.97
CA SER A 217 -22.82 -19.93 -19.34
C SER A 217 -22.17 -20.11 -20.72
N LYS A 218 -22.34 -19.14 -21.62
CA LYS A 218 -21.92 -19.22 -23.04
C LYS A 218 -20.91 -18.15 -23.43
N HIS A 219 -20.86 -17.03 -22.71
CA HIS A 219 -19.89 -15.96 -22.93
C HIS A 219 -19.00 -15.84 -21.68
N PRO A 220 -17.69 -16.08 -21.77
CA PRO A 220 -16.82 -16.04 -20.60
C PRO A 220 -16.76 -14.63 -20.01
N SER A 221 -16.83 -14.55 -18.68
CA SER A 221 -16.52 -13.33 -17.92
C SER A 221 -15.16 -12.77 -18.35
N PRO A 222 -15.01 -11.43 -18.49
CA PRO A 222 -13.76 -10.83 -18.92
C PRO A 222 -12.63 -11.19 -17.92
N ALA A 223 -11.53 -11.69 -18.46
CA ALA A 223 -10.65 -12.63 -17.73
C ALA A 223 -9.50 -11.96 -16.94
N GLY A 224 -9.68 -10.75 -16.44
CA GLY A 224 -8.65 -10.01 -15.71
C GLY A 224 -9.22 -8.83 -14.92
N CYS A 225 -8.47 -8.38 -13.90
CA CYS A 225 -8.87 -7.26 -13.02
C CYS A 225 -9.12 -5.96 -13.80
N ASP A 226 -8.33 -5.76 -14.88
CA ASP A 226 -8.42 -4.64 -15.85
C ASP A 226 -9.74 -4.58 -16.62
N ALA A 227 -10.58 -5.61 -16.54
CA ALA A 227 -11.95 -5.55 -17.00
C ALA A 227 -12.78 -4.55 -16.19
N CYS A 228 -12.65 -4.58 -14.86
CA CYS A 228 -13.52 -3.85 -13.94
C CYS A 228 -12.87 -2.57 -13.42
N HIS A 229 -11.60 -2.59 -13.01
CA HIS A 229 -10.88 -1.40 -12.52
C HIS A 229 -9.44 -1.40 -13.06
N GLY A 230 -8.71 -0.29 -12.95
CA GLY A 230 -7.30 -0.27 -13.37
C GLY A 230 -6.48 -1.38 -12.73
N PHE A 231 -5.58 -2.01 -13.49
CA PHE A 231 -4.61 -2.98 -12.99
C PHE A 231 -3.19 -2.62 -13.48
N PRO A 232 -2.31 -2.08 -12.61
CA PRO A 232 -2.59 -1.63 -11.24
C PRO A 232 -3.63 -0.48 -11.20
N PRO A 233 -4.28 -0.21 -10.04
CA PRO A 233 -5.24 0.87 -9.93
C PRO A 233 -4.61 2.24 -10.20
N PRO A 234 -5.40 3.28 -10.56
CA PRO A 234 -4.88 4.61 -10.79
C PRO A 234 -4.20 5.24 -9.56
N SER A 235 -3.33 6.23 -9.82
CA SER A 235 -2.71 7.10 -8.81
C SER A 235 -3.75 7.61 -7.79
N PRO A 236 -3.50 7.57 -6.47
CA PRO A 236 -2.19 7.44 -5.81
C PRO A 236 -1.65 6.01 -5.63
N HIS A 237 -2.27 4.97 -6.19
CA HIS A 237 -1.76 3.61 -6.00
C HIS A 237 -0.37 3.38 -6.62
N PRO A 238 0.53 2.65 -5.94
CA PRO A 238 1.79 2.22 -6.52
C PRO A 238 1.52 1.27 -7.71
N GLN A 239 2.26 1.46 -8.80
CA GLN A 239 2.06 0.70 -10.04
C GLN A 239 2.75 -0.68 -9.95
N SER A 240 2.22 -1.54 -9.07
CA SER A 240 2.71 -2.90 -8.82
C SER A 240 1.58 -3.93 -8.98
N PRO A 241 1.82 -5.08 -9.65
CA PRO A 241 0.85 -6.17 -9.74
C PRO A 241 0.76 -7.02 -8.45
N SER A 242 1.62 -6.77 -7.46
CA SER A 242 1.71 -7.58 -6.23
C SER A 242 0.63 -7.22 -5.20
N CYS A 243 -0.63 -7.12 -5.63
CA CYS A 243 -1.74 -6.55 -4.86
C CYS A 243 -1.93 -7.19 -3.48
N ARG A 244 -1.65 -8.50 -3.33
CA ARG A 244 -1.71 -9.25 -2.06
C ARG A 244 -0.86 -8.66 -0.94
N LEU A 245 0.23 -7.93 -1.25
CA LEU A 245 1.07 -7.29 -0.22
C LEU A 245 0.30 -6.26 0.61
N CYS A 246 -0.70 -5.60 0.00
CA CYS A 246 -1.59 -4.66 0.67
C CYS A 246 -2.99 -5.25 0.90
N HIS A 247 -3.48 -6.13 0.03
CA HIS A 247 -4.86 -6.62 0.01
C HIS A 247 -4.96 -8.11 0.34
N SER A 248 -4.21 -8.58 1.35
CA SER A 248 -4.06 -10.01 1.67
C SER A 248 -5.35 -10.72 2.09
N GLY A 249 -6.36 -10.00 2.59
CA GLY A 249 -7.70 -10.53 2.87
C GLY A 249 -8.61 -10.67 1.64
N THR A 250 -8.23 -10.05 0.52
CA THR A 250 -9.07 -9.91 -0.69
C THR A 250 -8.39 -10.50 -1.94
N VAL A 251 -7.07 -10.71 -1.92
CA VAL A 251 -6.27 -11.27 -3.02
C VAL A 251 -5.46 -12.48 -2.53
N ALA A 252 -5.71 -13.63 -3.12
CA ALA A 252 -5.08 -14.92 -2.82
C ALA A 252 -3.63 -15.00 -3.34
N GLN A 253 -2.90 -16.04 -2.91
CA GLN A 253 -1.46 -16.18 -3.18
C GLN A 253 -1.11 -16.41 -4.67
N ASP A 254 -2.07 -16.91 -5.45
CA ASP A 254 -1.98 -17.06 -6.92
C ASP A 254 -2.40 -15.78 -7.69
N GLY A 255 -2.75 -14.70 -6.98
CA GLY A 255 -3.25 -13.44 -7.55
C GLY A 255 -4.75 -13.43 -7.84
N THR A 256 -5.50 -14.49 -7.53
CA THR A 256 -6.97 -14.51 -7.68
C THR A 256 -7.69 -13.78 -6.55
N ILE A 257 -8.98 -13.54 -6.69
CA ILE A 257 -9.81 -12.89 -5.66
C ILE A 257 -10.15 -13.90 -4.55
N ALA A 258 -9.87 -13.54 -3.29
CA ALA A 258 -10.21 -14.33 -2.12
C ALA A 258 -11.71 -14.17 -1.78
N LEU A 259 -12.53 -15.12 -2.23
CA LEU A 259 -14.00 -15.04 -2.10
C LEU A 259 -14.53 -15.45 -0.72
N GLU A 260 -13.73 -16.12 0.11
CA GLU A 260 -14.17 -16.78 1.34
C GLU A 260 -14.68 -15.81 2.44
N GLY A 261 -14.35 -14.51 2.33
CA GLY A 261 -14.93 -13.45 3.17
C GLY A 261 -15.91 -12.50 2.44
N GLY A 262 -16.16 -12.67 1.14
CA GLY A 262 -17.01 -11.77 0.32
C GLY A 262 -16.45 -10.35 0.05
N LEU A 263 -15.28 -10.02 0.61
CA LEU A 263 -14.75 -8.66 0.79
C LEU A 263 -14.52 -7.85 -0.51
N HIS A 264 -14.35 -8.49 -1.67
CA HIS A 264 -13.95 -7.79 -2.90
C HIS A 264 -14.98 -6.77 -3.41
N ILE A 265 -16.27 -6.97 -3.13
CA ILE A 265 -17.35 -6.03 -3.46
C ILE A 265 -18.29 -5.96 -2.24
N ASP A 266 -17.79 -5.43 -1.13
CA ASP A 266 -18.54 -5.21 0.13
C ASP A 266 -18.86 -3.74 0.44
N GLY A 267 -18.38 -2.81 -0.39
CA GLY A 267 -18.55 -1.36 -0.22
C GLY A 267 -17.36 -0.65 0.45
N SER A 268 -16.35 -1.40 0.87
CA SER A 268 -15.13 -0.91 1.53
C SER A 268 -13.86 -1.27 0.73
N VAL A 269 -12.69 -0.84 1.21
CA VAL A 269 -11.38 -1.18 0.63
C VAL A 269 -10.48 -1.72 1.74
N GLN A 270 -10.19 -3.02 1.70
CA GLN A 270 -9.42 -3.70 2.73
C GLN A 270 -7.92 -3.62 2.40
N ALA A 271 -7.23 -2.67 3.01
CA ALA A 271 -5.77 -2.61 3.04
C ALA A 271 -5.28 -3.10 4.41
N ALA A 272 -4.30 -4.01 4.43
CA ALA A 272 -3.68 -4.54 5.62
C ALA A 272 -2.84 -3.45 6.30
N ALA A 273 -3.26 -3.02 7.50
CA ALA A 273 -2.68 -1.87 8.21
C ALA A 273 -1.17 -1.98 8.54
N ASN A 274 -0.62 -3.20 8.52
CA ASN A 274 0.79 -3.48 8.84
C ASN A 274 1.67 -3.68 7.59
N GLY A 275 1.09 -3.62 6.38
CA GLY A 275 1.78 -3.96 5.13
C GLY A 275 2.23 -5.43 5.09
N PRO A 276 3.36 -5.75 4.43
CA PRO A 276 3.84 -7.12 4.27
C PRO A 276 4.64 -7.66 5.47
N HIS A 277 4.89 -6.83 6.50
CA HIS A 277 5.73 -7.21 7.64
C HIS A 277 4.99 -8.14 8.61
N LEU A 278 5.71 -9.13 9.14
CA LEU A 278 5.20 -10.01 10.19
C LEU A 278 5.08 -9.27 11.54
N GLU A 279 4.23 -9.80 12.42
CA GLU A 279 4.13 -9.29 13.79
C GLU A 279 5.50 -9.43 14.50
N GLY A 280 5.94 -8.37 15.19
CA GLY A 280 7.25 -8.31 15.84
C GLY A 280 8.38 -7.70 15.00
N TYR A 281 8.20 -7.44 13.70
CA TYR A 281 9.26 -6.93 12.80
C TYR A 281 9.92 -5.60 13.24
N ALA A 282 9.22 -4.79 14.07
CA ALA A 282 9.77 -3.61 14.71
C ALA A 282 10.93 -3.90 15.72
N SER A 283 11.20 -5.17 16.03
CA SER A 283 12.38 -5.62 16.75
C SER A 283 13.67 -5.28 15.98
N PRO A 284 14.69 -4.66 16.62
CA PRO A 284 15.99 -4.39 15.99
C PRO A 284 16.71 -5.66 15.50
N ALA A 285 16.39 -6.82 16.06
CA ALA A 285 16.95 -8.10 15.62
C ALA A 285 16.39 -8.59 14.28
N GLU A 286 15.25 -8.06 13.83
CA GLU A 286 14.62 -8.40 12.56
C GLU A 286 14.96 -7.32 11.50
N HIS A 287 14.27 -6.17 11.52
CA HIS A 287 14.46 -5.11 10.52
C HIS A 287 15.87 -4.51 10.49
N GLY A 288 16.62 -4.57 11.60
CA GLY A 288 18.01 -4.14 11.65
C GLY A 288 18.95 -5.10 10.90
N GLN A 289 18.68 -6.41 10.93
CA GLN A 289 19.43 -7.39 10.14
C GLN A 289 19.07 -7.30 8.66
N ASP A 290 17.78 -7.14 8.32
CA ASP A 290 17.36 -6.92 6.94
C ASP A 290 17.92 -5.61 6.35
N PHE A 291 18.02 -4.54 7.15
CA PHE A 291 18.71 -3.31 6.78
C PHE A 291 20.20 -3.54 6.53
N LEU A 292 20.90 -4.28 7.40
CA LEU A 292 22.33 -4.59 7.22
C LEU A 292 22.60 -5.52 6.03
N ALA A 293 21.64 -6.38 5.67
CA ALA A 293 21.77 -7.34 4.57
C ALA A 293 21.37 -6.76 3.19
N GLY A 294 20.33 -5.92 3.13
CA GLY A 294 19.74 -5.41 1.88
C GLY A 294 19.75 -3.89 1.70
N GLY A 295 20.17 -3.14 2.72
CA GLY A 295 20.12 -1.68 2.74
C GLY A 295 18.69 -1.13 2.66
N THR A 296 18.56 0.11 2.21
CA THR A 296 17.27 0.85 2.22
C THR A 296 16.43 0.66 0.96
N ALA A 297 16.99 0.06 -0.10
CA ALA A 297 16.39 0.03 -1.43
C ALA A 297 14.97 -0.60 -1.43
N ALA A 298 14.82 -1.79 -0.85
CA ALA A 298 13.54 -2.46 -0.71
C ALA A 298 12.54 -1.64 0.12
N CYS A 299 12.99 -1.16 1.29
CA CYS A 299 12.20 -0.37 2.24
C CYS A 299 11.63 0.91 1.60
N SER A 300 12.45 1.60 0.79
CA SER A 300 12.13 2.90 0.19
C SER A 300 10.85 2.90 -0.67
N SER A 301 10.50 1.74 -1.25
CA SER A 301 9.29 1.57 -2.07
C SER A 301 7.98 1.77 -1.31
N CYS A 302 7.98 1.55 0.01
CA CYS A 302 6.82 1.75 0.89
C CYS A 302 7.04 2.87 1.91
N HIS A 303 8.26 3.02 2.44
CA HIS A 303 8.63 4.01 3.45
C HIS A 303 9.06 5.37 2.87
N GLY A 304 9.05 5.51 1.54
CA GLY A 304 9.46 6.71 0.81
C GLY A 304 10.95 6.70 0.48
N ALA A 305 11.34 7.41 -0.58
CA ALA A 305 12.76 7.54 -0.99
C ALA A 305 13.63 8.13 0.14
N GLY A 306 13.04 9.00 0.97
CA GLY A 306 13.68 9.55 2.16
C GLY A 306 13.47 8.75 3.44
N LEU A 307 12.84 7.56 3.43
CA LEU A 307 12.43 6.82 4.63
C LEU A 307 11.66 7.68 5.66
N ASP A 308 10.93 8.67 5.14
CA ASP A 308 10.19 9.71 5.85
C ASP A 308 8.74 9.31 6.15
N GLY A 309 8.31 8.15 5.64
CA GLY A 309 7.02 7.53 5.89
C GLY A 309 6.39 6.99 4.61
N GLY A 310 6.56 7.69 3.48
CA GLY A 310 6.00 7.29 2.19
C GLY A 310 4.51 6.94 2.27
N ILE A 311 4.13 5.81 1.65
CA ILE A 311 2.77 5.26 1.72
C ILE A 311 2.52 4.46 3.01
N SER A 312 3.57 4.06 3.74
CA SER A 312 3.45 3.30 5.00
C SER A 312 3.08 4.14 6.23
N GLY A 313 3.23 5.47 6.14
CA GLY A 313 3.12 6.39 7.28
C GLY A 313 4.19 6.20 8.38
N THR A 314 5.16 5.30 8.19
CA THR A 314 6.14 4.90 9.21
C THR A 314 7.54 5.38 8.83
N SER A 315 7.91 6.54 9.35
CA SER A 315 9.23 7.16 9.19
C SER A 315 10.28 6.48 10.09
N CYS A 316 11.51 6.35 9.59
CA CYS A 316 12.65 5.93 10.43
C CYS A 316 12.92 6.93 11.57
N GLU A 317 12.71 8.23 11.34
CA GLU A 317 12.89 9.30 12.35
C GLU A 317 12.00 9.11 13.59
N LYS A 318 10.90 8.35 13.46
CA LYS A 318 9.96 8.05 14.56
C LYS A 318 10.59 7.23 15.68
N CYS A 319 11.60 6.42 15.37
CA CYS A 319 12.32 5.57 16.32
C CYS A 319 13.83 5.88 16.35
N HIS A 320 14.38 6.46 15.28
CA HIS A 320 15.80 6.79 15.11
C HIS A 320 15.95 8.29 14.79
N PRO A 321 15.64 9.19 15.73
CA PRO A 321 15.62 10.62 15.47
C PRO A 321 17.02 11.14 15.12
N GLY A 322 17.15 11.73 13.92
CA GLY A 322 18.41 12.32 13.46
C GLY A 322 19.41 11.34 12.84
N PHE A 323 19.02 10.07 12.60
CA PHE A 323 19.89 9.01 12.07
C PHE A 323 20.68 9.40 10.82
N ARG A 324 20.11 10.30 9.99
CA ARG A 324 20.74 10.82 8.78
C ARG A 324 22.02 11.61 9.03
N LYS A 325 22.08 12.40 10.11
CA LYS A 325 23.14 13.40 10.35
C LYS A 325 23.99 13.07 11.58
N SER A 326 23.52 12.20 12.46
CA SER A 326 24.28 11.68 13.60
C SER A 326 25.14 10.51 13.15
N CYS A 327 26.40 10.74 12.76
CA CYS A 327 27.32 9.67 12.33
C CYS A 327 27.45 8.55 13.39
N THR A 328 27.49 8.95 14.67
CA THR A 328 27.53 8.08 15.86
C THR A 328 26.25 7.29 16.12
N PHE A 329 25.20 7.43 15.28
CA PHE A 329 24.06 6.51 15.29
C PHE A 329 24.39 5.17 14.61
N CYS A 330 25.30 5.17 13.62
CA CYS A 330 25.70 3.97 12.86
C CYS A 330 27.17 3.57 13.04
N HIS A 331 28.07 4.53 13.27
CA HIS A 331 29.52 4.32 13.25
C HIS A 331 30.19 4.92 14.49
N GLY A 332 30.98 4.13 15.22
CA GLY A 332 31.79 4.62 16.32
C GLY A 332 30.99 5.13 17.52
N GLY A 333 31.39 6.28 18.07
CA GLY A 333 30.74 6.90 19.23
C GLY A 333 31.20 6.39 20.60
N THR A 334 31.92 5.26 20.66
CA THR A 334 32.40 4.65 21.92
C THR A 334 33.79 5.10 22.35
N ASP A 335 34.75 5.26 21.43
CA ASP A 335 36.06 5.89 21.70
C ASP A 335 35.94 7.42 21.79
N ASN A 336 35.23 7.99 20.82
CA ASN A 336 35.13 9.43 20.57
C ASN A 336 33.86 9.74 19.75
N GLN A 337 33.45 11.01 19.73
CA GLN A 337 32.18 11.45 19.13
C GLN A 337 32.28 11.90 17.66
N THR A 338 33.36 11.58 16.93
CA THR A 338 33.53 12.00 15.52
C THR A 338 32.67 11.19 14.54
N GLY A 339 32.27 9.97 14.92
CA GLY A 339 31.69 8.99 14.01
C GLY A 339 32.71 8.05 13.34
N ALA A 340 34.01 8.21 13.60
CA ALA A 340 35.00 7.17 13.28
C ALA A 340 34.71 5.90 14.09
N PRO A 341 34.72 4.71 13.48
CA PRO A 341 34.69 3.44 14.21
C PRO A 341 35.92 3.27 15.12
N PRO A 342 35.67 2.99 16.41
CA PRO A 342 35.96 1.68 17.00
C PRO A 342 34.89 0.67 16.59
N GLU A 343 33.61 1.02 16.76
CA GLU A 343 32.49 0.13 16.49
C GLU A 343 31.98 0.25 15.05
N SER A 344 32.01 -0.86 14.31
CA SER A 344 31.39 -0.97 12.98
C SER A 344 29.86 -1.03 13.08
N ILE A 345 29.17 -0.82 11.95
CA ILE A 345 27.72 -1.08 11.78
C ILE A 345 27.28 -2.53 12.12
N SER A 346 28.25 -3.43 12.36
CA SER A 346 28.05 -4.82 12.76
C SER A 346 28.49 -5.13 14.20
N GLY A 347 28.73 -4.10 15.03
CA GLY A 347 29.12 -4.24 16.44
C GLY A 347 30.56 -4.71 16.67
N GLY A 348 31.41 -4.69 15.64
CA GLY A 348 32.81 -5.12 15.71
C GLY A 348 33.72 -3.99 16.17
N THR A 349 34.41 -4.16 17.30
CA THR A 349 35.23 -3.12 17.95
C THR A 349 36.75 -3.29 17.84
N ALA A 350 37.22 -4.37 17.21
CA ALA A 350 38.66 -4.69 17.14
C ALA A 350 39.37 -3.93 16.01
N THR A 351 40.48 -3.26 16.31
CA THR A 351 41.35 -2.57 15.33
C THR A 351 41.93 -3.49 14.25
N ALA A 352 41.96 -4.81 14.51
CA ALA A 352 42.25 -5.84 13.51
C ALA A 352 41.26 -5.91 12.33
N LEU A 353 40.07 -5.29 12.45
CA LEU A 353 39.10 -5.13 11.38
C LEU A 353 39.46 -3.90 10.53
N THR A 354 39.58 -4.04 9.20
CA THR A 354 39.89 -2.91 8.29
C THR A 354 38.95 -1.72 8.45
N GLY A 355 37.65 -1.95 8.69
CA GLY A 355 36.66 -0.89 8.90
C GLY A 355 36.83 -0.13 10.22
N VAL A 356 37.70 -0.62 11.12
CA VAL A 356 38.04 -0.02 12.41
C VAL A 356 39.45 0.56 12.32
N GLY A 357 40.46 -0.31 12.21
CA GLY A 357 41.85 0.07 11.98
C GLY A 357 42.33 1.22 12.86
N ALA A 358 42.97 2.21 12.23
CA ALA A 358 43.61 3.34 12.88
C ALA A 358 42.79 4.65 12.86
N HIS A 359 41.46 4.63 12.60
CA HIS A 359 40.66 5.86 12.48
C HIS A 359 40.80 6.79 13.71
N SER A 360 40.58 6.26 14.92
CA SER A 360 40.69 7.03 16.18
C SER A 360 42.07 7.68 16.37
N ALA A 361 43.14 7.08 15.82
CA ALA A 361 44.50 7.60 15.91
C ALA A 361 44.78 8.76 14.93
N HIS A 362 44.07 8.81 13.80
CA HIS A 362 44.21 9.90 12.81
C HIS A 362 43.33 11.10 13.15
N LEU A 363 42.08 10.87 13.60
CA LEU A 363 41.15 11.95 13.94
C LEU A 363 41.42 12.60 15.32
N SER A 364 42.42 12.11 16.04
CA SER A 364 42.90 12.72 17.29
C SER A 364 44.17 13.54 17.02
N SER A 365 44.32 14.68 17.67
CA SER A 365 45.61 15.39 17.71
C SER A 365 46.61 14.65 18.60
N SER A 366 47.90 14.77 18.31
CA SER A 366 48.97 14.23 19.14
C SER A 366 50.09 15.25 19.35
N ASP A 367 51.08 14.91 20.18
CA ASP A 367 52.27 15.75 20.42
C ASP A 367 53.17 15.93 19.17
N TRP A 368 52.80 15.35 18.01
CA TRP A 368 53.54 15.48 16.74
C TRP A 368 52.67 15.66 15.48
N HIS A 369 51.33 15.76 15.57
CA HIS A 369 50.48 16.20 14.45
C HIS A 369 49.14 16.80 14.89
N ALA A 370 48.58 17.69 14.07
CA ALA A 370 47.17 18.08 14.16
C ALA A 370 46.23 16.89 13.87
N ALA A 371 44.99 16.96 14.35
CA ALA A 371 43.96 15.98 13.98
C ALA A 371 43.70 16.02 12.46
N ILE A 372 43.75 14.86 11.80
CA ILE A 372 43.45 14.71 10.38
C ILE A 372 41.92 14.77 10.19
N SER A 373 41.44 15.34 9.09
CA SER A 373 40.01 15.41 8.79
C SER A 373 39.56 14.17 7.99
N CYS A 374 38.31 13.74 8.16
CA CYS A 374 37.78 12.57 7.42
C CYS A 374 37.90 12.76 5.89
N SER A 375 37.74 13.99 5.42
CA SER A 375 37.91 14.42 4.01
C SER A 375 39.33 14.32 3.46
N ASP A 376 40.35 14.10 4.30
CA ASP A 376 41.72 13.86 3.83
C ASP A 376 41.90 12.41 3.37
N CYS A 377 41.02 11.49 3.77
CA CYS A 377 41.10 10.06 3.43
C CYS A 377 39.94 9.56 2.55
N HIS A 378 38.73 10.09 2.70
CA HIS A 378 37.58 9.68 1.89
C HIS A 378 36.54 10.78 1.71
N ALA A 379 35.70 10.65 0.68
CA ALA A 379 34.51 11.49 0.53
C ALA A 379 33.60 11.37 1.76
N VAL A 380 33.28 12.49 2.40
CA VAL A 380 32.38 12.54 3.55
C VAL A 380 30.95 12.71 3.04
N PRO A 381 30.02 11.77 3.34
CA PRO A 381 28.63 11.88 2.89
C PRO A 381 27.92 13.05 3.57
N THR A 382 26.99 13.71 2.87
CA THR A 382 26.20 14.79 3.49
C THR A 382 25.18 14.25 4.49
N ASP A 383 24.76 13.00 4.35
CA ASP A 383 23.98 12.20 5.30
C ASP A 383 24.03 10.71 4.99
N ALA A 384 23.51 9.89 5.90
CA ALA A 384 23.38 8.45 5.74
C ALA A 384 22.59 8.00 4.48
N LEU A 385 21.78 8.88 3.84
CA LEU A 385 21.05 8.54 2.60
C LEU A 385 21.78 9.01 1.33
N SER A 386 22.97 9.61 1.46
CA SER A 386 23.78 10.03 0.33
C SER A 386 24.17 8.83 -0.56
N PRO A 387 24.22 9.00 -1.90
CA PRO A 387 24.56 7.91 -2.82
C PRO A 387 25.84 7.16 -2.44
N ALA A 388 25.83 5.85 -2.67
CA ALA A 388 26.90 4.90 -2.34
C ALA A 388 27.30 4.74 -0.85
N HIS A 389 26.86 5.60 0.09
CA HIS A 389 27.25 5.47 1.51
C HIS A 389 26.80 4.13 2.14
N MET A 390 25.52 3.77 2.00
CA MET A 390 24.98 2.49 2.49
C MET A 390 25.30 1.30 1.57
N SER A 391 26.45 1.30 0.88
CA SER A 391 26.91 0.19 0.04
C SER A 391 27.69 -0.89 0.80
N GLY A 392 27.98 -0.67 2.09
CA GLY A 392 28.82 -1.54 2.92
C GLY A 392 30.33 -1.33 2.74
N LYS A 393 30.74 -0.32 1.97
CA LYS A 393 32.14 0.14 1.86
C LYS A 393 32.19 1.67 1.79
N ALA A 394 33.20 2.26 2.43
CA ALA A 394 33.61 3.63 2.14
C ALA A 394 34.56 3.60 0.94
N GLU A 395 34.35 4.46 -0.05
CA GLU A 395 35.26 4.64 -1.17
C GLU A 395 36.38 5.61 -0.76
N VAL A 396 37.63 5.19 -0.92
CA VAL A 396 38.81 5.94 -0.42
C VAL A 396 39.26 6.97 -1.46
N GLU A 397 38.62 8.14 -1.43
CA GLU A 397 39.00 9.32 -2.19
C GLU A 397 39.87 10.25 -1.32
N PHE A 398 41.19 10.17 -1.51
CA PHE A 398 42.18 10.93 -0.73
C PHE A 398 42.14 12.44 -1.04
N GLY A 399 42.12 13.25 0.02
CA GLY A 399 42.14 14.71 -0.06
C GLY A 399 43.53 15.31 -0.29
N VAL A 400 43.58 16.64 -0.43
CA VAL A 400 44.78 17.40 -0.85
C VAL A 400 45.98 17.16 0.06
N LEU A 401 45.79 17.07 1.38
CA LEU A 401 46.86 16.79 2.34
C LEU A 401 47.46 15.39 2.13
N ALA A 402 46.64 14.40 1.74
CA ALA A 402 47.09 13.04 1.49
C ALA A 402 47.76 12.88 0.12
N THR A 403 47.34 13.64 -0.90
CA THR A 403 48.01 13.65 -2.21
C THR A 403 49.32 14.44 -2.19
N GLY A 404 49.38 15.58 -1.50
CA GLY A 404 50.45 16.56 -1.68
C GLY A 404 50.55 17.04 -3.15
N GLU A 405 51.70 17.62 -3.54
CA GLU A 405 51.84 18.27 -4.86
C GLU A 405 51.73 17.33 -6.08
N GLU A 406 52.16 16.06 -5.97
CA GLU A 406 52.13 15.09 -7.10
C GLU A 406 51.94 13.63 -6.63
N GLY A 407 51.29 13.38 -5.48
CA GLY A 407 51.08 12.01 -4.99
C GLY A 407 49.99 11.27 -5.75
N GLN A 408 50.12 9.95 -5.82
CA GLN A 408 49.06 9.03 -6.28
C GLN A 408 48.78 8.03 -5.15
N PRO A 409 48.11 8.47 -4.07
CA PRO A 409 47.92 7.66 -2.88
C PRO A 409 47.00 6.46 -3.15
N VAL A 410 47.38 5.30 -2.61
CA VAL A 410 46.65 4.04 -2.78
C VAL A 410 46.49 3.34 -1.43
N PHE A 411 45.25 2.99 -1.09
CA PHE A 411 44.93 2.06 0.00
C PHE A 411 44.65 0.67 -0.56
N ASN A 412 45.30 -0.36 -0.02
CA ASN A 412 45.13 -1.75 -0.49
C ASN A 412 44.16 -2.60 0.37
N GLY A 413 43.48 -1.99 1.36
CA GLY A 413 42.65 -2.70 2.35
C GLY A 413 43.36 -3.05 3.66
N THR A 414 44.69 -2.89 3.73
CA THR A 414 45.51 -3.18 4.93
C THR A 414 46.64 -2.17 5.18
N SER A 415 47.12 -1.45 4.16
CA SER A 415 48.07 -0.35 4.31
C SER A 415 47.83 0.74 3.25
N CYS A 416 48.26 1.96 3.59
CA CYS A 416 48.38 3.08 2.67
C CYS A 416 49.78 3.10 2.04
N SER A 417 49.86 3.60 0.81
CA SER A 417 51.11 3.79 0.09
C SER A 417 51.02 5.01 -0.82
N ALA A 418 52.15 5.68 -1.07
CA ALA A 418 52.26 6.91 -1.86
C ALA A 418 51.39 8.10 -1.37
N VAL A 419 50.88 8.04 -0.13
CA VAL A 419 50.34 9.17 0.62
C VAL A 419 51.50 10.05 1.09
N TYR A 420 51.29 11.37 1.16
CA TYR A 420 52.25 12.33 1.73
C TYR A 420 52.80 11.87 3.10
N CYS A 421 51.91 11.56 4.04
CA CYS A 421 52.25 11.09 5.39
C CYS A 421 52.76 9.64 5.44
N HIS A 422 52.44 8.80 4.43
CA HIS A 422 52.66 7.35 4.42
C HIS A 422 53.02 6.84 3.01
N GLY A 423 54.30 6.90 2.64
CA GLY A 423 54.78 6.36 1.38
C GLY A 423 56.26 6.63 1.10
N GLY A 424 56.70 6.29 -0.11
CA GLY A 424 58.09 6.43 -0.55
C GLY A 424 58.63 7.86 -0.68
N ARG A 425 57.87 8.88 -0.28
CA ARG A 425 58.35 10.28 -0.13
C ARG A 425 59.14 10.49 1.17
N LEU A 426 58.99 9.61 2.16
CA LEU A 426 59.57 9.76 3.50
C LEU A 426 61.01 9.18 3.57
N SER A 427 61.90 9.74 2.76
CA SER A 427 63.24 9.18 2.55
C SER A 427 64.06 9.07 3.85
N GLY A 428 64.76 7.94 4.00
CA GLY A 428 65.52 7.59 5.20
C GLY A 428 64.70 6.94 6.34
N GLY A 429 63.38 6.86 6.23
CA GLY A 429 62.52 6.17 7.20
C GLY A 429 62.61 4.64 7.12
N THR A 430 62.32 3.97 8.24
CA THR A 430 62.41 2.50 8.37
C THR A 430 61.07 1.76 8.22
N GLN A 431 59.93 2.45 8.33
CA GLN A 431 58.58 1.86 8.32
C GLN A 431 57.59 2.72 7.49
N VAL A 432 58.04 3.22 6.33
CA VAL A 432 57.32 4.21 5.49
C VAL A 432 55.95 3.78 4.94
N GLN A 433 55.52 2.54 5.21
CA GLN A 433 54.19 2.00 4.92
C GLN A 433 53.68 1.28 6.19
N PRO A 434 52.96 1.98 7.08
CA PRO A 434 52.36 1.38 8.28
C PRO A 434 51.20 0.44 7.94
N ASN A 435 50.86 -0.45 8.87
CA ASN A 435 49.72 -1.35 8.77
C ASN A 435 48.51 -0.69 9.44
N TRP A 436 47.47 -0.43 8.67
CA TRP A 436 46.21 0.21 9.10
C TRP A 436 45.54 -0.52 10.28
N THR A 437 45.79 -1.82 10.43
CA THR A 437 45.20 -2.67 11.48
C THR A 437 46.09 -2.87 12.72
N GLN A 438 47.28 -2.26 12.75
CA GLN A 438 48.22 -2.37 13.87
C GLN A 438 48.31 -1.05 14.65
N VAL A 439 47.49 -0.93 15.70
CA VAL A 439 47.38 0.28 16.54
C VAL A 439 47.97 0.02 17.93
N ASP A 440 49.28 -0.22 17.96
CA ASP A 440 50.05 -0.53 19.18
C ASP A 440 51.16 0.51 19.50
N GLY A 441 51.22 1.59 18.71
CA GLY A 441 52.22 2.66 18.82
C GLY A 441 53.60 2.32 18.25
N THR A 442 53.90 1.07 17.90
CA THR A 442 55.25 0.65 17.45
C THR A 442 55.68 1.30 16.12
N GLN A 443 54.71 1.72 15.31
CA GLN A 443 54.95 2.27 13.97
C GLN A 443 55.17 3.79 13.95
N ALA A 444 54.96 4.50 15.07
CA ALA A 444 55.02 5.96 15.16
C ALA A 444 56.29 6.53 15.83
N ALA A 445 57.30 5.70 16.09
CA ALA A 445 58.53 6.15 16.75
C ALA A 445 59.42 7.02 15.84
N CYS A 446 60.13 7.99 16.40
CA CYS A 446 61.06 8.85 15.65
C CYS A 446 62.06 8.01 14.82
N GLY A 447 62.09 8.19 13.49
CA GLY A 447 62.89 7.38 12.56
C GLY A 447 62.13 6.24 11.86
N THR A 448 60.87 5.96 12.21
CA THR A 448 60.00 5.07 11.43
C THR A 448 59.53 5.76 10.15
N CYS A 449 59.01 6.98 10.28
CA CYS A 449 58.47 7.78 9.18
C CYS A 449 59.56 8.22 8.20
N HIS A 450 60.51 9.07 8.61
CA HIS A 450 61.58 9.63 7.77
C HIS A 450 62.95 9.58 8.48
N GLY A 451 64.03 9.87 7.75
CA GLY A 451 65.37 10.00 8.32
C GLY A 451 65.50 11.15 9.33
N LEU A 452 66.45 11.05 10.26
CA LEU A 452 66.76 12.09 11.26
C LEU A 452 68.27 12.43 11.22
N PRO A 453 68.69 13.52 10.54
CA PRO A 453 67.88 14.38 9.67
C PRO A 453 67.43 13.65 8.39
N PRO A 454 66.47 14.22 7.62
CA PRO A 454 66.06 13.68 6.33
C PRO A 454 67.23 13.47 5.35
N THR A 455 67.08 12.54 4.42
CA THR A 455 68.04 12.38 3.30
C THR A 455 67.74 13.36 2.16
N GLU A 456 68.63 13.45 1.17
CA GLU A 456 68.75 14.53 0.16
C GLU A 456 69.37 15.83 0.73
N ASP A 457 70.68 16.01 0.49
CA ASP A 457 71.55 17.18 0.79
C ASP A 457 71.43 17.90 2.16
N HIS A 458 70.68 17.33 3.11
CA HIS A 458 70.35 17.96 4.37
C HIS A 458 71.58 18.09 5.31
N PRO A 459 71.77 19.22 6.01
CA PRO A 459 72.86 19.39 6.98
C PRO A 459 72.87 18.32 8.07
N LYS A 460 74.02 17.66 8.27
CA LYS A 460 74.19 16.62 9.30
C LYS A 460 74.46 17.23 10.67
N MET A 461 73.39 17.73 11.30
CA MET A 461 73.37 18.35 12.62
C MET A 461 72.23 17.79 13.48
N SER A 462 72.38 17.84 14.80
CA SER A 462 71.38 17.33 15.75
C SER A 462 70.41 18.41 16.27
N ASP A 463 70.82 19.67 16.28
CA ASP A 463 69.98 20.80 16.66
C ASP A 463 69.14 21.25 15.46
N CYS A 464 67.98 20.61 15.29
CA CYS A 464 67.01 20.96 14.25
C CYS A 464 66.43 22.37 14.44
N SER A 465 66.47 22.91 15.66
CA SER A 465 65.84 24.19 15.99
C SER A 465 66.53 25.41 15.35
N MET A 466 67.80 25.26 14.95
CA MET A 466 68.54 26.29 14.20
C MET A 466 67.94 26.65 12.84
N CYS A 467 67.09 25.80 12.27
CA CYS A 467 66.37 26.06 11.01
C CYS A 467 64.85 25.85 11.15
N HIS A 468 64.44 24.77 11.83
CA HIS A 468 63.05 24.37 12.03
C HIS A 468 62.52 24.74 13.43
N GLY A 469 63.08 25.75 14.09
CA GLY A 469 62.84 26.03 15.51
C GLY A 469 61.42 26.40 15.94
N CYS A 470 60.49 26.58 15.00
CA CYS A 470 59.05 26.65 15.28
C CYS A 470 58.39 25.26 15.42
N VAL A 471 58.91 24.24 14.74
CA VAL A 471 58.39 22.86 14.76
C VAL A 471 59.22 21.96 15.70
N ALA A 472 60.55 22.04 15.62
CA ALA A 472 61.48 21.14 16.30
C ALA A 472 62.30 21.83 17.40
N GLY A 473 62.58 21.09 18.48
CA GLY A 473 63.47 21.48 19.57
C GLY A 473 64.96 21.20 19.29
N PRO A 474 65.86 21.66 20.17
CA PRO A 474 67.32 21.46 20.03
C PRO A 474 67.78 19.99 20.19
N ASP A 475 66.90 19.13 20.68
CA ASP A 475 67.05 17.68 20.83
C ASP A 475 66.44 16.88 19.66
N GLY A 476 65.87 17.57 18.67
CA GLY A 476 65.18 16.96 17.52
C GLY A 476 63.76 16.46 17.81
N GLN A 477 63.21 16.71 19.00
CA GLN A 477 61.80 16.43 19.28
C GLN A 477 60.87 17.49 18.69
N ILE A 478 59.60 17.13 18.46
CA ILE A 478 58.58 18.10 18.06
C ILE A 478 58.14 18.92 19.28
N ARG A 479 58.01 20.23 19.10
CA ARG A 479 57.51 21.16 20.13
C ARG A 479 55.99 21.01 20.22
N ALA A 480 55.40 21.19 21.40
CA ALA A 480 53.93 21.07 21.56
C ALA A 480 53.17 22.09 20.70
N GLU A 481 53.69 23.32 20.65
CA GLU A 481 53.26 24.41 19.76
C GLU A 481 53.64 24.17 18.28
N GLY A 482 54.59 23.27 18.02
CA GLY A 482 55.06 22.89 16.69
C GLY A 482 54.27 21.73 16.05
N ALA A 483 53.60 20.91 16.87
CA ALA A 483 52.88 19.71 16.42
C ALA A 483 51.86 19.96 15.29
N PRO A 484 51.08 21.07 15.25
CA PRO A 484 50.16 21.33 14.14
C PRO A 484 50.85 21.54 12.78
N TYR A 485 52.13 21.91 12.77
CA TYR A 485 52.91 22.26 11.58
C TYR A 485 53.86 21.14 11.12
N HIS A 486 53.97 20.04 11.87
CA HIS A 486 54.85 18.94 11.52
C HIS A 486 54.30 18.07 10.36
N ILE A 487 52.97 17.99 10.23
CA ILE A 487 52.26 17.23 9.18
C ILE A 487 51.14 18.11 8.59
N ASN A 488 51.52 19.11 7.79
CA ASN A 488 50.62 20.10 7.19
C ASN A 488 50.74 20.24 5.66
N GLY A 489 51.71 19.58 5.03
CA GLY A 489 52.01 19.71 3.59
C GLY A 489 53.16 20.68 3.25
N GLU A 490 53.69 21.42 4.23
CA GLU A 490 54.70 22.46 4.03
C GLU A 490 56.07 22.08 4.64
N VAL A 491 57.07 22.95 4.48
CA VAL A 491 58.39 22.83 5.10
C VAL A 491 58.69 24.08 5.92
N ASN A 492 58.08 24.17 7.11
CA ASN A 492 58.17 25.37 7.94
C ASN A 492 59.61 25.55 8.48
N MET A 493 60.18 26.72 8.18
CA MET A 493 61.55 27.11 8.51
C MET A 493 61.61 28.60 8.86
N GLN A 494 62.52 28.95 9.78
CA GLN A 494 62.75 30.33 10.18
C GLN A 494 63.17 31.21 8.98
N GLY A 495 62.45 32.32 8.79
CA GLY A 495 62.79 33.34 7.79
C GLY A 495 62.25 33.10 6.37
N LYS A 496 61.43 32.06 6.15
CA LYS A 496 60.65 31.92 4.92
C LYS A 496 59.14 31.91 5.19
N ASP A 497 58.70 30.95 5.99
CA ASP A 497 57.30 30.74 6.35
C ASP A 497 57.23 30.53 7.86
N SER A 498 57.19 31.64 8.60
CA SER A 498 57.01 31.64 10.05
C SER A 498 55.63 31.10 10.40
N CYS A 499 55.56 30.14 11.33
CA CYS A 499 54.29 29.74 11.94
C CYS A 499 53.53 30.99 12.41
N PRO A 500 52.24 31.12 12.10
CA PRO A 500 51.45 32.28 12.51
C PRO A 500 51.42 32.39 14.05
N GLU A 501 51.57 33.61 14.55
CA GLU A 501 51.18 33.94 15.93
C GLU A 501 49.64 33.97 16.00
N ASP A 502 49.06 33.51 17.12
CA ASP A 502 47.61 33.31 17.34
C ASP A 502 46.73 34.58 17.17
#